data_AF-A0A7Y5XQ74-F1
#
_entry.id   AF-A0A7Y5XQ74-F1
#
_cell.length_a   1.000
_cell.length_b   1.000
_cell.length_c   1.000
_cell.angle_alpha   90.00
_cell.angle_beta   90.00
_cell.angle_gamma   90.00
#
_symmetry.space_group_name_H-M   'P 1'
#
loop_
_entity.id
_entity.type
_entity.pdbx_description
1 polymer ?
#
loop_
_entity_poly.entity_id
_entity_poly.type
_entity_poly.pdbx_seq_one_letter_code
_entity_poly.pdbx_strand_id
1 'polypeptide(L)' 'MITDFGDGRLWRKATRSGDNGGTCVYIARDEATGMIGIRDSKEGVTGIPKWYTRQEWDAFLHGVKAGEFDDI' A
#
# COMPACT_ATOMS: atom_id res chain seq x y z
N MET A 1 9.00 -3.24 8.47
CA MET A 1 9.28 -4.61 7.98
C MET A 1 9.10 -4.62 6.47
N ILE A 2 10.04 -5.22 5.73
CA ILE A 2 9.91 -5.50 4.30
C ILE A 2 9.51 -6.97 4.13
N THR A 3 8.59 -7.25 3.22
CA THR A 3 8.05 -8.58 2.95
C THR A 3 7.99 -8.81 1.45
N ASP A 4 8.22 -10.04 1.03
CA ASP A 4 7.99 -10.51 -0.34
C ASP A 4 6.71 -11.37 -0.34
N PHE A 5 5.80 -11.11 -1.28
CA PHE A 5 4.55 -11.86 -1.45
C PHE A 5 4.62 -12.88 -2.61
N GLY A 6 5.80 -13.12 -3.18
CA GLY A 6 6.00 -14.01 -4.33
C GLY A 6 5.70 -13.35 -5.68
N ASP A 7 5.52 -12.02 -5.70
CA ASP A 7 5.24 -11.24 -6.90
C ASP A 7 6.47 -10.46 -7.42
N GLY A 8 7.64 -10.71 -6.83
CA GLY A 8 8.91 -10.10 -7.22
C GLY A 8 9.09 -8.64 -6.77
N ARG A 9 8.24 -8.16 -5.86
CA ARG A 9 8.29 -6.79 -5.34
C ARG A 9 8.62 -6.76 -3.85
N LEU A 10 9.30 -5.68 -3.43
CA LEU A 10 9.61 -5.45 -2.03
C LEU A 10 8.51 -4.60 -1.39
N TRP A 11 7.69 -5.23 -0.56
CA TRP A 11 6.55 -4.60 0.09
C TRP A 11 6.92 -4.10 1.48
N ARG A 12 6.65 -2.81 1.75
CA ARG A 12 6.90 -2.20 3.06
C ARG A 12 5.62 -2.17 3.89
N LYS A 13 5.63 -2.83 5.05
CA LYS A 13 4.56 -2.75 6.05
C LYS A 13 4.43 -1.31 6.58
N ALA A 14 3.20 -0.79 6.63
CA ALA A 14 2.91 0.48 7.26
C ALA A 14 3.21 0.43 8.77
N THR A 15 3.83 1.48 9.31
CA THR A 15 4.26 1.53 10.72
C THR A 15 3.09 1.55 11.71
N ARG A 16 1.90 1.95 11.26
CA ARG A 16 0.67 1.95 12.07
C ARG A 16 -0.05 0.60 12.08
N SER A 17 0.41 -0.38 11.30
CA SER A 17 -0.10 -1.75 11.37
C SER A 17 0.49 -2.48 12.57
N GLY A 18 -0.38 -3.00 13.44
CA GLY A 18 0.02 -3.78 14.61
C GLY A 18 0.58 -5.17 14.26
N ASP A 19 1.02 -5.89 15.29
CA ASP A 19 1.61 -7.23 15.17
C ASP A 19 0.61 -8.35 15.44
N ASN A 20 -0.69 -8.03 15.43
CA ASN A 20 -1.83 -8.87 15.75
C ASN A 20 -2.09 -9.97 14.69
N GLY A 21 -1.19 -10.19 13.74
CA GLY A 21 -1.21 -11.34 12.82
C GLY A 21 -2.18 -11.26 11.64
N GLY A 22 -2.87 -10.16 11.35
CA GLY A 22 -3.83 -10.17 10.24
C GLY A 22 -4.37 -8.85 9.68
N THR A 23 -3.95 -7.68 10.15
CA THR A 23 -4.56 -6.39 9.75
C THR A 23 -3.51 -5.39 9.26
N CYS A 24 -2.60 -5.86 8.42
CA CYS A 24 -1.46 -5.06 7.95
C CYS A 24 -1.69 -4.50 6.55
N VAL A 25 -1.34 -3.22 6.37
CA VAL A 25 -1.26 -2.58 5.06
C VAL A 25 0.20 -2.57 4.61
N TYR A 26 0.42 -2.92 3.34
CA TYR A 26 1.73 -2.87 2.71
C TYR A 26 1.70 -1.98 1.47
N ILE A 27 2.84 -1.32 1.22
CA ILE A 27 3.03 -0.47 0.04
C ILE A 27 4.29 -0.91 -0.69
N ALA A 28 4.21 -1.00 -2.02
CA ALA A 28 5.36 -1.23 -2.89
C ALA A 28 5.38 -0.20 -4.03
N ARG A 29 6.57 0.09 -4.55
CA ARG A 29 6.74 0.70 -5.87
C ARG A 29 7.07 -0.42 -6.84
N ASP A 30 6.35 -0.46 -7.95
CA ASP A 30 6.72 -1.29 -9.08
C ASP A 30 7.84 -0.58 -9.86
N GLU A 31 9.02 -1.16 -9.92
CA GLU A 31 10.19 -0.55 -10.60
C GLU A 31 10.05 -0.55 -12.13
N ALA A 32 9.26 -1.46 -12.71
CA ALA A 32 9.07 -1.55 -14.15
C ALA A 32 8.05 -0.52 -14.66
N THR A 33 6.99 -0.28 -13.90
CA THR A 33 5.89 0.63 -14.31
C THR A 33 5.89 1.96 -13.56
N GLY A 34 6.60 2.07 -12.45
CA GLY A 34 6.57 3.23 -11.55
C GLY A 34 5.31 3.34 -10.70
N MET A 35 4.36 2.41 -10.84
CA MET A 35 3.09 2.41 -10.11
C MET A 35 3.29 2.14 -8.61
N ILE A 36 2.34 2.61 -7.81
CA ILE A 36 2.29 2.36 -6.36
C ILE A 36 1.23 1.31 -6.08
N GLY A 37 1.66 0.21 -5.45
CA GLY A 37 0.79 -0.88 -5.03
C GLY A 37 0.40 -0.74 -3.56
N ILE A 38 -0.84 -1.05 -3.24
CA ILE A 38 -1.36 -1.18 -1.86
C ILE A 38 -1.93 -2.58 -1.69
N ARG A 39 -1.56 -3.22 -0.57
CA ARG A 39 -2.00 -4.58 -0.24
C ARG A 39 -2.51 -4.66 1.21
N ASP A 40 -3.64 -5.32 1.42
CA ASP A 40 -4.14 -5.71 2.74
C ASP A 40 -3.76 -7.18 3.01
N SER A 41 -3.09 -7.47 4.13
CA SER A 41 -2.71 -8.84 4.51
C SER A 41 -3.89 -9.79 4.59
N LYS A 42 -5.10 -9.29 4.86
CA LYS A 42 -6.32 -10.11 4.97
C LYS A 42 -6.65 -10.83 3.67
N GLU A 43 -6.21 -10.32 2.53
CA GLU A 43 -6.47 -10.93 1.23
C GLU A 43 -5.52 -12.12 0.93
N GLY A 44 -4.61 -12.46 1.85
CA GLY A 44 -3.69 -13.60 1.70
C GLY A 44 -2.72 -13.44 0.52
N VAL A 45 -1.90 -14.45 0.22
CA VAL A 45 -0.89 -14.36 -0.87
C VAL A 45 -1.50 -14.24 -2.28
N THR A 46 -2.77 -14.65 -2.44
CA THR A 46 -3.48 -14.57 -3.73
C THR A 46 -4.26 -13.28 -3.92
N GLY A 47 -4.37 -12.43 -2.89
CA GLY A 47 -5.00 -11.11 -2.98
C GLY A 47 -4.36 -10.23 -4.05
N ILE A 48 -5.18 -9.56 -4.85
CA ILE A 48 -4.71 -8.69 -5.94
C ILE A 48 -4.46 -7.29 -5.36
N PRO A 49 -3.21 -6.79 -5.34
CA PRO A 49 -2.95 -5.45 -4.87
C PRO A 49 -3.68 -4.40 -5.71
N LYS A 50 -4.07 -3.29 -5.08
CA LYS A 50 -4.58 -2.13 -5.80
C LYS A 50 -3.41 -1.31 -6.29
N TRP A 51 -3.42 -0.97 -7.56
CA TRP A 51 -2.34 -0.24 -8.23
C TRP A 51 -2.80 1.15 -8.64
N TYR A 52 -1.98 2.14 -8.31
CA TYR A 52 -2.23 3.54 -8.60
C TYR A 52 -1.05 4.10 -9.38
N THR A 53 -1.34 5.03 -10.28
CA THR A 53 -0.33 5.85 -10.93
C THR A 53 0.39 6.72 -9.89
N ARG A 54 1.57 7.23 -10.26
CA ARG A 54 2.29 8.15 -9.39
C ARG A 54 1.48 9.44 -9.15
N GLN A 55 0.78 9.93 -10.16
CA GLN A 55 -0.03 11.13 -10.09
C GLN A 55 -1.23 10.97 -9.15
N GLU A 56 -1.94 9.84 -9.23
CA GLU A 56 -3.04 9.54 -8.28
C GLU A 56 -2.53 9.46 -6.84
N TRP A 57 -1.39 8.82 -6.64
CA TRP A 57 -0.77 8.72 -5.32
C TRP A 57 -0.38 10.09 -4.75
N ASP A 58 0.24 10.93 -5.56
CA ASP A 58 0.65 12.28 -5.15
C ASP A 58 -0.58 13.17 -4.88
N ALA A 59 -1.65 13.04 -5.67
CA ALA A 59 -2.93 13.71 -5.43
C ALA A 59 -3.58 13.26 -4.11
N PHE A 60 -3.64 11.94 -3.86
CA PHE A 60 -4.14 11.38 -2.62
C PHE A 60 -3.37 11.91 -1.40
N LEU A 61 -2.04 11.93 -1.46
CA LEU A 61 -1.21 12.46 -0.37
C LEU A 61 -1.43 13.95 -0.13
N HIS A 62 -1.70 14.74 -1.18
CA HIS A 62 -2.08 16.14 -1.00
C HIS A 62 -3.44 16.27 -0.31
N GLY A 63 -4.45 15.53 -0.75
CA GLY A 63 -5.78 15.54 -0.14
C GLY A 63 -5.74 15.15 1.34
N VAL A 64 -5.04 14.06 1.69
CA VAL A 64 -4.84 13.63 3.09
C VAL A 64 -4.19 14.73 3.93
N LYS A 65 -3.15 15.39 3.42
CA LYS A 65 -2.47 16.47 4.18
C LYS A 65 -3.31 17.74 4.29
N ALA A 66 -4.22 17.97 3.35
CA ALA A 66 -5.16 19.09 3.36
C ALA A 66 -6.39 18.83 4.25
N GLY A 67 -6.55 17.62 4.80
CA GLY A 67 -7.72 17.23 5.58
C GLY A 67 -8.96 16.96 4.72
N GLU A 68 -8.79 16.70 3.42
CA GLU A 68 -9.90 16.42 2.49
C GLU A 68 -10.76 15.21 2.90
N PHE A 69 -10.20 14.34 3.74
CA PHE A 69 -10.80 13.06 4.13
C PHE A 69 -11.01 12.93 5.64
N ASP A 70 -11.00 14.04 6.40
CA ASP A 70 -11.12 13.98 7.87
C ASP A 70 -12.57 13.77 8.34
N ASP A 71 -13.56 13.90 7.44
CA ASP A 71 -14.99 13.76 7.70
C ASP A 71 -15.64 12.49 7.09
N ILE A 72 -14.84 11.59 6.51
CA ILE A 72 -15.29 10.32 5.92
C ILE A 72 -15.08 9.09 6.81
#